data_AF-A0A9Q0JMM3-F1
#
_entry.id   AF-A0A9Q0JMM3-F1
#
_cell.length_a   1.000
_cell.length_b   1.000
_cell.length_c   1.000
_cell.angle_alpha   90.00
_cell.angle_beta   90.00
_cell.angle_gamma   90.00
#
_symmetry.space_group_name_H-M   'P 1'
#
loop_
_entity.id
_entity.type
_entity.pdbx_description
1 polymer ?
#
loop_
_entity_poly.entity_id
_entity_poly.type
_entity_poly.pdbx_seq_one_letter_code
_entity_poly.pdbx_strand_id
1 'polypeptide(L)' 'WQGKHLEFKKVLSAKSQVVAGVNYVINLVAGEDGQDSEYKAAVWVKEWENFKKLTSFDRIGPLTTGAN' A
#
# COMPACT_ATOMS: atom_id res chain seq x y z
N TRP A 1 4.77 -10.10 -18.75
CA TRP A 1 4.90 -9.79 -17.31
C TRP A 1 3.74 -10.46 -16.62
N GLN A 2 3.94 -11.58 -15.92
CA GLN A 2 2.91 -12.15 -15.05
C GLN A 2 2.87 -11.28 -13.77
N GLY A 3 2.07 -10.23 -13.79
CA GLY A 3 1.75 -9.49 -12.57
C GLY A 3 0.95 -10.41 -11.65
N LYS A 4 1.39 -10.57 -10.40
CA LYS A 4 0.59 -11.29 -9.40
C LYS A 4 -0.73 -10.55 -9.21
N HIS A 5 -1.84 -11.28 -9.23
CA HIS A 5 -3.18 -10.72 -9.09
C HIS A 5 -3.47 -10.53 -7.59
N LEU A 6 -2.99 -9.42 -7.03
CA LEU A 6 -3.19 -9.12 -5.62
C LEU A 6 -4.58 -8.53 -5.41
N GLU A 7 -5.39 -9.16 -4.56
CA GLU A 7 -6.65 -8.61 -4.12
C GLU A 7 -6.44 -7.74 -2.89
N PHE A 8 -6.83 -6.47 -2.96
CA PHE A 8 -6.86 -5.59 -1.80
C PHE A 8 -7.89 -6.10 -0.78
N LYS A 9 -7.49 -6.20 0.48
CA LYS A 9 -8.36 -6.65 1.57
C LYS A 9 -8.75 -5.50 2.51
N LYS A 10 -7.77 -4.80 3.08
CA LYS A 10 -8.01 -3.67 4.00
C LYS A 10 -6.81 -2.74 4.15
N VAL A 11 -7.05 -1.52 4.61
CA VAL A 11 -5.98 -0.62 5.09
C VAL A 11 -5.73 -0.91 6.57
N LEU A 12 -4.46 -1.01 6.97
CA LEU A 12 -4.02 -1.15 8.36
C LEU A 12 -3.73 0.21 8.98
N SER A 13 -3.02 1.08 8.25
CA SER A 13 -2.78 2.46 8.65
C SER A 13 -2.49 3.34 7.44
N ALA A 14 -2.75 4.64 7.58
CA ALA A 14 -2.41 5.62 6.59
C ALA A 14 -1.83 6.86 7.28
N LYS A 15 -0.77 7.41 6.70
CA LYS A 15 -0.15 8.67 7.13
C LYS A 15 -0.02 9.59 5.93
N SER A 16 -0.25 10.88 6.14
CA SER A 16 -0.03 11.92 5.15
C SER A 16 1.15 12.80 5.56
N GLN A 17 1.98 13.18 4.59
CA GLN A 17 3.10 14.10 4.78
C GLN A 17 3.09 15.15 3.68
N VAL A 18 3.24 16.43 4.04
CA VAL A 18 3.31 17.53 3.06
C VAL A 18 4.75 17.64 2.55
N VAL A 19 4.97 17.37 1.26
CA VAL A 19 6.29 17.41 0.61
C VAL A 19 6.10 17.89 -0.84
N ALA A 20 6.03 19.21 -1.03
CA ALA A 20 5.71 19.82 -2.34
C ALA A 20 4.52 19.11 -3.03
N GLY A 21 3.50 18.80 -2.24
CA GLY A 21 2.41 17.87 -2.53
C GLY A 21 2.02 17.16 -1.24
N VAL A 22 1.18 16.13 -1.35
CA VAL A 22 0.88 15.22 -0.24
C VAL A 22 1.41 13.84 -0.59
N ASN A 23 2.31 13.32 0.23
CA ASN A 23 2.75 11.94 0.18
C ASN A 23 1.93 11.11 1.17
N TYR A 24 1.14 10.17 0.66
CA TYR A 24 0.39 9.21 1.44
C TYR A 24 1.21 7.93 1.59
N VAL A 25 1.51 7.56 2.82
CA VAL A 25 2.12 6.27 3.15
C VAL A 25 1.03 5.39 3.76
N ILE A 26 0.66 4.33 3.05
CA ILE A 26 -0.47 3.47 3.36
C ILE A 26 0.06 2.06 3.59
N ASN A 27 -0.15 1.53 4.81
CA ASN A 27 0.03 0.11 5.07
C ASN A 27 -1.31 -0.58 4.81
N LEU A 28 -1.31 -1.62 3.98
CA LEU A 28 -2.50 -2.34 3.56
C LEU A 28 -2.25 -3.84 3.52
N VAL A 29 -3.33 -4.60 3.54
CA VAL A 29 -3.32 -6.04 3.33
C VAL A 29 -3.76 -6.32 1.91
N ALA A 30 -2.97 -7.13 1.21
CA ALA A 30 -3.36 -7.70 -0.06
C ALA A 30 -2.88 -9.15 -0.17
N GLY A 31 -3.55 -9.95 -1.00
CA GLY A 31 -3.24 -11.37 -1.13
C GLY A 31 -4.10 -12.04 -2.19
N GLU A 32 -3.81 -13.31 -2.44
CA GLU A 32 -4.55 -14.19 -3.34
C GLU A 32 -4.70 -15.54 -2.64
N ASP A 33 -5.84 -16.20 -2.78
CA ASP A 33 -6.10 -17.56 -2.25
C ASP A 33 -5.73 -17.77 -0.76
N GLY A 34 -6.05 -16.78 0.09
CA GLY A 34 -5.80 -16.84 1.53
C GLY A 34 -4.35 -16.62 1.95
N GLN A 35 -3.44 -16.32 1.02
CA GLN A 35 -2.06 -15.92 1.30
C GLN A 35 -1.94 -14.40 1.45
N ASP A 36 -2.55 -13.86 2.49
CA ASP A 36 -2.52 -12.43 2.76
C ASP A 36 -1.15 -11.98 3.26
N SER A 37 -0.70 -10.82 2.76
CA SER A 37 0.53 -10.16 3.18
C SER A 37 0.26 -8.69 3.47
N GLU A 38 1.02 -8.12 4.40
CA GLU A 38 1.10 -6.68 4.59
C GLU A 38 1.98 -6.07 3.51
N TYR A 39 1.52 -4.96 2.97
CA TYR A 39 2.20 -4.12 1.98
C TYR A 39 2.24 -2.68 2.46
N LYS A 40 3.30 -1.98 2.07
CA LYS A 40 3.44 -0.54 2.26
C LYS A 40 3.47 0.13 0.89
N ALA A 41 2.47 0.96 0.65
CA ALA A 41 2.35 1.78 -0.54
C ALA A 41 2.71 3.23 -0.21
N ALA A 42 3.49 3.88 -1.06
CA ALA A 42 3.72 5.33 -1.00
C ALA A 42 3.14 5.96 -2.26
N VAL A 43 2.24 6.94 -2.09
CA VAL A 43 1.52 7.61 -3.18
C VAL A 43 1.74 9.11 -3.07
N TRP A 44 2.38 9.70 -4.07
CA TRP A 44 2.58 11.14 -4.13
C TRP A 44 1.49 11.80 -4.98
N VAL A 45 0.80 12.76 -4.38
CA VAL A 45 -0.30 13.51 -4.97
C VAL A 45 0.04 14.99 -5.00
N LYS A 46 -0.14 15.62 -6.16
CA LYS A 46 -0.07 17.08 -6.33
C LYS A 46 -1.36 17.51 -7.03
N GLU A 47 -2.33 17.97 -6.25
CA GLU A 47 -3.68 18.25 -6.76
C GLU A 47 -3.68 19.36 -7.82
N TRP A 48 -2.84 20.39 -7.64
CA TRP A 48 -2.70 21.50 -8.59
C TRP A 48 -2.10 21.08 -9.94
N GLU A 49 -1.44 19.93 -10.01
CA GLU A 49 -0.88 19.36 -11.24
C GLU A 49 -1.72 18.20 -11.77
N ASN A 50 -2.85 17.86 -11.12
CA ASN A 50 -3.60 16.63 -11.38
C ASN A 50 -2.71 15.38 -11.36
N PHE A 51 -1.65 15.41 -10.55
CA PHE A 51 -0.63 14.36 -10.53
C PHE A 51 -0.89 13.41 -9.38
N LYS A 52 -0.90 12.10 -9.68
CA LYS A 52 -0.93 11.02 -8.70
C LYS A 52 0.01 9.91 -9.16
N LYS A 53 0.97 9.52 -8.33
CA LYS A 53 1.93 8.47 -8.65
C LYS A 53 2.19 7.57 -7.45
N LEU A 54 2.08 6.26 -7.67
CA LEU A 54 2.60 5.26 -6.75
C LEU A 54 4.14 5.29 -6.85
N THR A 55 4.80 5.77 -5.81
CA THR A 55 6.26 5.90 -5.77
C THR A 55 6.94 4.67 -5.17
N SER A 56 6.25 3.93 -4.30
CA SER A 56 6.71 2.64 -3.79
C SER A 56 5.54 1.69 -3.53
N PHE A 57 5.78 0.40 -3.69
CA PHE A 57 4.86 -0.66 -3.31
C PHE A 57 5.67 -1.88 -2.86
N ASP A 58 5.87 -1.97 -1.55
CA ASP A 58 6.77 -2.94 -0.95
C ASP A 58 5.98 -3.99 -0.16
N ARG A 59 6.30 -5.27 -0.33
CA ARG A 59 5.78 -6.33 0.53
C ARG A 59 6.54 -6.30 1.85
N ILE A 60 5.83 -6.10 2.95
CA ILE A 60 6.40 -6.07 4.30
C ILE A 60 6.56 -7.49 4.84
N GLY A 61 5.56 -8.35 4.66
CA GLY A 61 5.61 -9.73 5.09
C GLY A 61 4.26 -10.42 5.03
N PRO A 62 4.20 -11.75 5.21
CA PRO A 62 2.93 -12.44 5.38
C PRO A 62 2.18 -11.89 6.60
N LEU A 63 0.86 -11.83 6.54
CA LEU A 63 0.06 -11.64 7.74
C LEU A 63 0.22 -12.88 8.61
N THR A 64 1.12 -12.82 9.58
CA THR A 64 1.19 -13.85 10.63
C THR A 64 -0.03 -13.68 11.51
N THR A 65 -0.98 -14.60 11.43
CA THR A 65 -2.00 -14.78 12.46
C THR A 65 -1.25 -15.10 13.75
N GLY A 66 -1.12 -14.10 14.63
CA GLY A 66 -0.71 -14.34 16.01
C GLY A 66 -1.80 -15.18 16.66
N ALA A 67 -1.68 -16.50 16.58
CA ALA A 67 -2.36 -17.42 17.46
C ALA A 67 -1.71 -17.24 18.84
N ASN A 68 -2.36 -16.44 19.69
CA ASN A 68 -2.27 -16.56 21.14
C ASN A 68 -3.66 -16.96 21.63
#